data_AF-A0A2D8U4X6-F1
#
_entry.id   AF-A0A2D8U4X6-F1
#
_cell.length_a   1.000
_cell.length_b   1.000
_cell.length_c   1.000
_cell.angle_alpha   90.00
_cell.angle_beta   90.00
_cell.angle_gamma   90.00
#
_symmetry.space_group_name_H-M   'P 1'
#
loop_
_entity.id
_entity.type
_entity.pdbx_description
1 polymer ?
#
loop_
_entity_poly.entity_id
_entity_poly.type
_entity_poly.pdbx_seq_one_letter_code
_entity_poly.pdbx_strand_id
1 'polypeptide(L)' 'MKIYEVTNDKNRQWFDKKAEAQAASKKEKSPMVTYEVGSTRAGYVEFLNEVANTPPTVSRTVVRVTASKPPVPDPDA' A
#
# COMPACT_ATOMS: atom_id res chain seq x y z
N MET A 1 -12.08 -5.93 16.94
CA MET A 1 -11.07 -4.88 17.23
C MET A 1 -10.95 -4.01 15.97
N LYS A 2 -10.57 -2.74 16.10
CA LYS A 2 -10.32 -1.88 14.94
C LYS A 2 -8.87 -1.43 14.94
N ILE A 3 -8.22 -1.49 13.79
CA ILE A 3 -6.88 -0.97 13.58
C ILE A 3 -6.97 0.09 12.49
N TYR A 4 -6.24 1.18 12.70
CA TYR A 4 -6.21 2.32 11.80
C TYR A 4 -4.82 2.43 11.19
N GLU A 5 -4.75 2.46 9.87
CA GLU A 5 -3.54 2.72 9.11
C GLU A 5 -3.52 4.18 8.70
N VAL A 6 -2.38 4.84 8.88
CA VAL A 6 -2.08 6.13 8.26
C VAL A 6 -0.81 5.95 7.46
N THR A 7 -0.91 6.09 6.15
CA THR A 7 0.22 5.88 5.24
C THR A 7 0.52 7.16 4.49
N ASN A 8 1.78 7.58 4.57
CA ASN A 8 2.35 8.68 3.81
C ASN A 8 3.40 8.14 2.81
N ASP A 9 3.97 9.00 1.96
CA ASP A 9 4.94 8.59 0.92
C ASP A 9 6.23 7.92 1.46
N LYS A 10 6.47 8.00 2.77
CA LYS A 10 7.71 7.57 3.44
C LYS A 10 7.48 6.55 4.56
N ASN A 11 6.33 6.58 5.22
CA ASN A 11 6.04 5.85 6.45
C ASN A 11 4.61 5.31 6.45
N ARG A 12 4.46 4.13 7.03
CA ARG A 12 3.19 3.48 7.33
C ARG A 12 3.09 3.36 8.85
N GLN A 13 2.06 3.98 9.44
CA GLN A 13 1.81 3.99 10.87
C GLN A 13 0.52 3.25 11.19
N TRP A 14 0.53 2.51 12.30
CA TRP A 14 -0.59 1.71 12.77
C TRP A 14 -1.04 2.19 14.16
N PHE A 15 -2.34 2.35 14.34
CA PHE A 15 -2.95 2.80 15.58
C PHE A 15 -4.11 1.89 15.96
N ASP A 16 -4.29 1.63 17.26
CA ASP A 16 -5.42 0.92 17.84
C ASP A 16 -6.61 1.86 18.16
N LYS A 17 -6.34 3.17 18.27
CA LYS A 17 -7.33 4.21 18.57
C LYS A 17 -7.56 5.16 17.39
N LYS A 18 -8.84 5.40 17.11
CA LYS A 18 -9.29 6.31 16.04
C LYS A 18 -8.78 7.74 16.23
N ALA A 19 -8.80 8.25 17.45
CA ALA A 19 -8.42 9.63 17.75
C ALA A 19 -6.94 9.90 17.42
N GLU A 20 -6.07 8.95 17.76
CA GLU A 20 -4.63 9.02 17.49
C GLU A 20 -4.35 8.94 15.98
N ALA A 21 -5.02 8.02 15.28
CA ALA A 21 -4.95 7.91 13.83
C ALA A 21 -5.43 9.17 13.10
N GLN A 22 -6.53 9.79 13.56
CA GLN A 22 -7.02 11.04 12.98
C GLN A 22 -6.06 12.21 13.21
N ALA A 23 -5.42 12.29 14.36
CA ALA A 23 -4.40 13.30 14.62
C ALA A 23 -3.18 13.11 13.70
N ALA A 24 -2.71 11.88 13.53
CA ALA A 24 -1.61 11.55 12.62
C ALA A 24 -1.96 11.83 11.15
N SER A 25 -3.13 11.38 10.68
CA SER A 25 -3.63 11.65 9.33
C SER A 25 -3.71 13.15 9.02
N LYS A 26 -4.21 13.97 9.96
CA LYS A 26 -4.25 15.43 9.81
C LYS A 26 -2.85 16.05 9.78
N LYS A 27 -1.96 15.62 10.66
CA LYS A 27 -0.58 16.12 10.76
C LYS A 27 0.22 15.82 9.49
N GLU A 28 0.05 14.62 8.95
CA GLU A 28 0.81 14.12 7.80
C GLU A 28 0.06 14.28 6.47
N LYS A 29 -1.13 14.89 6.47
CA LYS A 29 -2.02 15.04 5.30
C LYS A 29 -2.19 13.72 4.53
N SER A 30 -2.34 12.64 5.26
CA SER A 30 -2.28 11.28 4.75
C SER A 30 -3.62 10.56 4.89
N PRO A 31 -4.00 9.69 3.94
CA PRO A 31 -5.23 8.91 4.03
C PRO A 31 -5.22 8.00 5.25
N MET A 32 -6.38 7.85 5.89
CA MET A 32 -6.59 6.95 7.01
C MET A 32 -7.46 5.77 6.56
N VAL A 33 -6.95 4.56 6.67
CA VAL A 33 -7.68 3.32 6.37
C VAL A 33 -8.06 2.63 7.68
N THR A 34 -9.25 2.04 7.75
CA THR A 34 -9.71 1.30 8.93
C THR A 34 -9.85 -0.17 8.59
N TYR A 35 -9.28 -1.03 9.42
CA TYR A 35 -9.37 -2.49 9.33
C TYR A 35 -10.16 -3.01 10.52
N GLU A 36 -11.13 -3.88 10.25
CA GLU A 36 -11.84 -4.62 11.28
C GLU A 36 -11.17 -5.98 11.47
N VAL A 37 -10.70 -6.24 12.67
CA VAL A 37 -9.97 -7.46 13.04
C VAL A 37 -10.74 -8.25 14.08
N GLY A 38 -10.54 -9.56 14.08
CA GLY A 38 -11.00 -10.42 15.18
C GLY A 38 -10.53 -9.86 16.54
N SER A 39 -11.40 -9.90 17.54
CA SER A 39 -11.07 -9.46 18.91
C SER A 39 -10.11 -10.41 19.65
N THR A 40 -9.71 -11.51 19.01
CA THR A 40 -8.83 -12.54 19.56
C THR A 40 -7.39 -12.34 19.09
N ARG A 41 -6.44 -12.94 19.82
CA ARG A 41 -5.02 -12.96 19.42
C ARG A 41 -4.82 -13.56 18.03
N ALA A 42 -5.62 -14.57 17.66
CA ALA A 42 -5.58 -15.19 16.34
C ALA A 42 -5.94 -14.19 15.23
N GLY A 43 -7.02 -13.41 15.42
CA GLY A 43 -7.41 -12.39 14.45
C GLY A 43 -6.36 -11.28 14.26
N TYR A 44 -5.63 -10.93 15.32
CA TYR A 44 -4.52 -9.98 15.22
C TYR A 44 -3.34 -10.54 14.40
N VAL A 45 -3.02 -11.83 14.58
CA VAL A 45 -1.95 -12.50 13.82
C VAL A 45 -2.32 -12.64 12.35
N GLU A 46 -3.56 -13.00 12.03
CA GLU A 46 -4.07 -13.05 10.65
C GLU A 46 -3.91 -11.71 9.93
N PHE A 47 -4.28 -10.62 10.60
CA PHE A 47 -4.11 -9.28 10.08
C PHE A 47 -2.64 -8.89 9.85
N LEU A 48 -1.75 -9.21 10.78
CA LEU A 48 -0.32 -8.96 10.59
C LEU A 48 0.23 -9.71 9.37
N ASN A 49 -0.22 -10.94 9.14
CA ASN A 49 0.16 -11.73 7.97
C ASN A 49 -0.38 -11.12 6.66
N GLU A 50 -1.61 -10.60 6.65
CA GLU A 50 -2.20 -9.95 5.48
C GLU A 50 -1.46 -8.65 5.10
N VAL A 51 -1.15 -7.83 6.12
CA VAL A 51 -0.43 -6.56 5.95
C VAL A 51 1.01 -6.78 5.51
N ALA A 52 1.69 -7.79 6.03
CA ALA A 52 3.07 -8.12 5.65
C ALA A 52 3.20 -8.46 4.15
N ASN A 53 2.15 -9.05 3.57
CA ASN A 53 2.11 -9.40 2.14
C ASN A 53 1.69 -8.24 1.24
N THR A 54 1.24 -7.12 1.80
CA THR A 54 0.73 -5.97 1.04
C THR A 54 1.78 -4.85 1.05
N PRO A 55 2.63 -4.74 0.00
CA PRO A 55 3.59 -3.64 -0.07
C PRO A 55 2.87 -2.28 -0.06
N PRO A 56 3.51 -1.21 0.46
CA PRO A 56 2.92 0.12 0.44
C PRO A 56 2.55 0.49 -1.00
N THR A 57 1.34 1.03 -1.16
CA THR A 57 0.69 1.41 -2.43
C THR A 57 1.37 2.63 -3.09
N VAL A 58 2.70 2.69 -3.08
CA VAL A 58 3.43 3.62 -3.93
C VAL A 58 3.33 3.02 -5.34
N SER A 59 2.41 3.58 -6.13
CA SER A 59 2.15 3.18 -7.52
C SER A 59 3.45 2.99 -8.28
N ARG A 60 3.77 1.73 -8.62
CA ARG A 60 4.83 1.43 -9.57
C ARG A 60 4.27 1.67 -10.97
N THR A 61 4.49 2.87 -11.52
CA THR A 61 4.30 3.09 -12.96
C THR A 61 5.34 2.26 -13.71
N VAL A 62 4.93 1.10 -14.21
CA VAL A 62 5.76 0.30 -15.13
C VAL A 62 5.73 1.01 -16.48
N VAL A 63 6.70 1.90 -16.74
CA VAL A 63 6.92 2.42 -18.09
C VAL A 63 7.54 1.29 -18.91
N ARG A 64 6.70 0.59 -19.68
CA ARG A 64 7.18 -0.35 -20.70
C ARG A 64 7.82 0.49 -21.79
N VAL A 65 9.15 0.62 -21.77
CA VAL A 65 9.90 1.14 -22.92
C VAL A 65 9.86 0.04 -23.99
N THR A 66 8.77 -0.03 -24.75
CA THR A 66 8.79 -0.74 -26.02
C THR A 66 9.81 -0.02 -26.89
N ALA A 67 10.95 -0.67 -27.13
CA ALA A 67 11.96 -0.20 -28.06
C ALA A 67 11.29 0.16 -29.39
N SER A 68 11.21 1.45 -29.68
CA SER A 68 10.86 1.99 -30.98
C SER A 68 12.01 1.68 -31.93
N LYS A 69 12.05 0.46 -32.44
CA LYS A 69 12.79 0.16 -33.67
C LYS A 69 11.76 -0.28 -34.70
N PRO A 70 11.52 0.51 -35.76
CA PRO A 70 10.71 0.03 -36.87
C PRO A 70 11.34 -1.26 -37.43
N PRO A 71 10.53 -2.23 -37.91
CA PRO A 71 11.07 -3.42 -38.53
C PRO A 71 11.92 -3.01 -39.72
N VAL A 72 13.18 -3.46 -39.73
CA VAL A 72 14.04 -3.35 -40.91
C VAL A 72 13.48 -4.33 -41.94
N PRO A 73 13.19 -3.90 -43.18
CA PRO A 73 12.75 -4.84 -44.22
C PRO A 73 13.85 -5.87 -44.47
N ASP A 74 13.44 -7.14 -44.49
CA ASP A 74 14.29 -8.28 -44.81
C ASP A 74 14.79 -8.13 -46.26
N PRO A 75 16.10 -8.07 -46.52
CA PRO A 75 16.61 -7.90 -47.88
C PRO A 75 16.48 -9.15 -48.77
N ASP A 76 15.89 -10.25 -48.28
CA ASP A 76 15.75 -11.53 -49.00
C ASP A 76 14.31 -12.08 -49.05
N ALA A 77 13.29 -11.20 -49.18
CA ALA A 77 11.89 -11.61 -49.43
C ALA A 77 11.44 -11.41 -50.88
#